data_AF-A0A317XPA1-F1
#
_entry.id   AF-A0A317XPA1-F1
#
_cell.length_a   1.000
_cell.length_b   1.000
_cell.length_c   1.000
_cell.angle_alpha   90.00
_cell.angle_beta   90.00
_cell.angle_gamma   90.00
#
_symmetry.space_group_name_H-M   'P 1'
#
loop_
_entity.id
_entity.type
_entity.pdbx_description
1 polymer ?
#
loop_
_entity_poly.entity_id
_entity_poly.type
_entity_poly.pdbx_seq_one_letter_code
_entity_poly.pdbx_strand_id
1 'polypeptide(L)'
;MLPSVRANTIRQAIGRLPTTGVSQRRTLAQISDAATPKSAAPEVEPYLLEELPSVKAGDKDAISKLPPFVISRERGFLPRDDPLVKLPKSFDSLSSLLDRMTIHQPADASGQRATGLLGKGEFGDAVLDELSAEGPAAKAVDAAIESGNSHLLAALFRDYCFATSAYLLEPVDRAFRETGYYAQGRNVLPRQLAVPLKKLADKLGHFPYMEYASSYALVNYRCKDPNFKGNAGKYSFDNMELIRSFEDASGSERGFILVHVEMVSYTGKLVSATEDALRACTNNDLAAFEDAFERLLVTYRKINESMETMWGRSLPQDYLKYRSFIFGTGPKKMNAMFPEGVVYEGVSEEPQFFRGESGANDSIVPTGDNLLEITAHMPNNDLTKTLRDFRTYRPKNQREFLAQLEARATLAGVRNFAMSGSARSKALYILLVDQIREFRNRHWMFTKSYIIQRTTYDIATGGSPILQYLPNNLSVVLKVLEESFDEFSTADTNALGSTTEAKSADHRISNVELLESVTAAGKRAGAQRRLLEREVADLLAEKEKRIQSLGGDVEKGRGMLGEPKSMKRGAVGCDGVG
;
A
#
# COMPACT_ATOMS: atom_id res chain seq x y z
N MET A 1 37.82 -38.89 34.89
CA MET A 1 37.38 -39.83 35.93
C MET A 1 36.31 -39.15 36.77
N LEU A 2 35.28 -39.88 37.18
CA LEU A 2 34.25 -39.49 38.17
C LEU A 2 34.75 -39.85 39.60
N PRO A 3 34.09 -39.53 40.75
CA PRO A 3 32.68 -39.16 40.99
C PRO A 3 32.53 -37.84 41.83
N SER A 4 31.48 -37.47 42.60
CA SER A 4 30.57 -38.26 43.47
C SER A 4 29.40 -37.50 44.15
N VAL A 5 28.32 -38.26 44.48
CA VAL A 5 27.51 -38.20 45.74
C VAL A 5 26.59 -36.96 45.95
N ARG A 6 25.24 -37.08 46.02
CA ARG A 6 24.32 -37.64 47.08
C ARG A 6 24.34 -36.83 48.40
N ALA A 7 23.27 -36.67 49.20
CA ALA A 7 21.81 -36.92 49.12
C ALA A 7 21.12 -36.13 50.29
N ASN A 8 19.79 -36.14 50.52
CA ASN A 8 19.05 -36.90 51.57
C ASN A 8 17.86 -36.04 52.12
N THR A 9 16.90 -36.44 52.98
CA THR A 9 15.95 -37.60 53.09
C THR A 9 14.92 -37.35 54.24
N ILE A 10 13.69 -37.90 54.15
CA ILE A 10 12.82 -38.34 55.30
C ILE A 10 12.17 -37.17 56.15
N ARG A 11 11.00 -37.25 56.86
CA ARG A 11 10.10 -38.36 57.31
C ARG A 11 8.56 -38.03 57.27
N GLN A 12 7.78 -39.00 57.75
CA GLN A 12 6.34 -39.11 58.14
C GLN A 12 5.95 -38.29 59.40
N ALA A 13 4.71 -38.15 59.91
CA ALA A 13 3.29 -38.52 59.58
C ALA A 13 2.31 -37.54 60.38
N ILE A 14 0.96 -37.57 60.42
CA ILE A 14 -0.05 -38.59 60.86
C ILE A 14 -1.50 -38.10 60.55
N GLY A 15 -2.42 -39.00 60.14
CA GLY A 15 -3.90 -39.06 60.44
C GLY A 15 -4.86 -37.89 60.08
N ARG A 16 -6.17 -38.07 59.85
CA ARG A 16 -7.12 -39.22 59.83
C ARG A 16 -8.22 -39.03 58.73
N LEU A 17 -9.03 -40.07 58.50
CA LEU A 17 -10.11 -40.30 57.49
C LEU A 17 -11.52 -39.78 57.93
N PRO A 18 -12.66 -39.94 57.17
CA PRO A 18 -12.90 -40.41 55.76
C PRO A 18 -13.95 -39.61 54.89
N THR A 19 -14.06 -39.98 53.58
CA THR A 19 -15.24 -39.99 52.63
C THR A 19 -16.41 -38.98 52.74
N THR A 20 -16.99 -38.41 51.67
CA THR A 20 -17.45 -38.97 50.36
C THR A 20 -17.17 -38.00 49.18
N GLY A 21 -17.18 -38.31 47.88
CA GLY A 21 -17.70 -39.41 47.06
C GLY A 21 -17.24 -39.22 45.60
N VAL A 22 -17.68 -40.03 44.62
CA VAL A 22 -16.89 -40.31 43.40
C VAL A 22 -17.54 -39.93 42.05
N SER A 23 -16.73 -39.31 41.18
CA SER A 23 -16.83 -39.23 39.69
C SER A 23 -17.99 -38.45 39.06
N GLN A 24 -17.66 -37.53 38.14
CA GLN A 24 -17.80 -37.79 36.69
C GLN A 24 -17.10 -36.71 35.83
N ARG A 25 -16.71 -37.09 34.60
CA ARG A 25 -16.23 -36.16 33.57
C ARG A 25 -17.38 -35.22 33.15
N ARG A 26 -17.08 -33.95 32.85
CA ARG A 26 -18.00 -33.07 32.13
C ARG A 26 -17.42 -32.69 30.77
N THR A 27 -18.23 -32.90 29.73
CA THR A 27 -17.99 -32.52 28.34
C THR A 27 -18.42 -31.08 28.09
N LEU A 28 -17.95 -30.51 26.97
CA LEU A 28 -18.46 -29.24 26.44
C LEU A 28 -19.94 -29.36 26.05
N ALA A 29 -20.81 -28.56 26.68
CA ALA A 29 -21.93 -27.83 26.07
C ALA A 29 -22.90 -27.34 27.16
N GLN A 30 -23.03 -26.00 27.32
CA GLN A 30 -24.32 -25.31 27.29
C GLN A 30 -24.14 -23.79 27.34
N ILE A 31 -25.10 -23.07 26.76
CA ILE A 31 -25.20 -21.60 26.73
C ILE A 31 -26.15 -21.20 27.85
N SER A 32 -25.89 -20.06 28.51
CA SER A 32 -26.85 -19.43 29.42
C SER A 32 -26.72 -17.90 29.40
N ASP A 33 -27.68 -17.26 28.74
CA ASP A 33 -28.28 -15.94 29.03
C ASP A 33 -27.36 -14.81 29.53
N ALA A 34 -26.98 -13.93 28.60
CA ALA A 34 -26.47 -12.61 28.94
C ALA A 34 -27.63 -11.69 29.37
N ALA A 35 -27.54 -11.10 30.57
CA ALA A 35 -28.45 -10.03 30.98
C ALA A 35 -28.24 -8.80 30.09
N THR A 36 -29.30 -8.35 29.40
CA THR A 36 -29.21 -7.31 28.37
C THR A 36 -28.84 -5.95 28.97
N PRO A 37 -27.67 -5.36 28.63
CA PRO A 37 -27.41 -3.97 28.93
C PRO A 37 -28.29 -3.11 28.02
N LYS A 38 -28.91 -2.05 28.55
CA LYS A 38 -29.38 -0.95 27.70
C LYS A 38 -28.16 -0.19 27.18
N SER A 39 -27.57 -0.68 26.09
CA SER A 39 -26.47 0.01 25.43
C SER A 39 -26.98 1.36 24.90
N ALA A 40 -26.46 2.45 25.44
CA ALA A 40 -26.19 3.59 24.58
C ALA A 40 -25.37 3.06 23.39
N ALA A 41 -25.70 3.49 22.17
CA ALA A 41 -24.86 3.15 21.02
C ALA A 41 -23.42 3.60 21.34
N PRO A 42 -22.38 2.80 21.03
CA PRO A 42 -21.01 3.22 21.26
C PRO A 42 -20.81 4.56 20.55
N GLU A 43 -20.25 5.54 21.27
CA GLU A 43 -20.09 6.90 20.75
C GLU A 43 -19.02 6.88 19.66
N VAL A 44 -19.48 6.73 18.42
CA VAL A 44 -18.63 6.60 17.24
C VAL A 44 -17.92 7.93 17.02
N GLU A 45 -16.61 7.97 17.27
CA GLU A 45 -15.76 9.09 16.87
C GLU A 45 -15.94 9.36 15.37
N PRO A 46 -16.09 10.63 14.93
CA PRO A 46 -16.35 10.90 13.52
C PRO A 46 -15.15 10.55 12.63
N TYR A 47 -15.41 9.83 11.53
CA TYR A 47 -14.36 9.26 10.69
C TYR A 47 -13.85 10.21 9.59
N LEU A 48 -14.62 11.25 9.27
CA LEU A 48 -14.24 12.31 8.34
C LEU A 48 -13.83 13.58 9.08
N LEU A 49 -12.85 14.30 8.54
CA LEU A 49 -12.30 15.55 9.06
C LEU A 49 -13.40 16.59 9.34
N GLU A 50 -14.26 16.83 8.36
CA GLU A 50 -15.42 17.72 8.42
C GLU A 50 -16.47 17.32 9.45
N GLU A 51 -16.43 16.08 9.95
CA GLU A 51 -17.34 15.59 10.98
C GLU A 51 -16.76 15.71 12.41
N LEU A 52 -15.45 15.96 12.57
CA LEU A 52 -14.79 16.07 13.88
C LEU A 52 -15.29 17.29 14.69
N PRO A 53 -15.38 17.19 16.04
CA PRO A 53 -15.84 18.30 16.88
C PRO A 53 -14.98 19.56 16.77
N SER A 54 -13.65 19.41 16.68
CA SER A 54 -12.71 20.54 16.52
C SER A 54 -12.90 21.29 15.19
N VAL A 55 -13.16 20.56 14.10
CA VAL A 55 -13.45 21.15 12.78
C VAL A 55 -14.80 21.85 12.77
N LYS A 56 -15.84 21.23 13.34
CA LYS A 56 -17.17 21.85 13.51
C LYS A 56 -17.13 23.10 14.40
N ALA A 57 -16.26 23.14 15.40
CA ALA A 57 -16.05 24.30 16.27
C ALA A 57 -15.10 25.37 15.68
N GLY A 58 -14.38 25.06 14.59
CA GLY A 58 -13.37 25.96 14.02
C GLY A 58 -12.09 26.11 14.85
N ASP A 59 -11.80 25.17 15.75
CA ASP A 59 -10.63 25.21 16.64
C ASP A 59 -9.33 24.94 15.87
N LYS A 60 -8.68 26.02 15.44
CA LYS A 60 -7.44 25.97 14.65
C LYS A 60 -6.27 25.30 15.39
N ASP A 61 -6.21 25.39 16.72
CA ASP A 61 -5.13 24.78 17.50
C ASP A 61 -5.30 23.26 17.51
N ALA A 62 -6.50 22.77 17.87
CA ALA A 62 -6.83 21.36 17.82
C ALA A 62 -6.71 20.77 16.41
N ILE A 63 -7.15 21.49 15.38
CA ILE A 63 -7.03 21.08 13.97
C ILE A 63 -5.56 20.91 13.55
N SER A 64 -4.66 21.83 13.94
CA SER A 64 -3.23 21.75 13.59
C SER A 64 -2.53 20.51 14.18
N LYS A 65 -3.04 20.01 15.32
CA LYS A 65 -2.52 18.85 16.06
C LYS A 65 -3.14 17.53 15.61
N LEU A 66 -4.13 17.54 14.71
CA LEU A 66 -4.68 16.32 14.11
C LEU A 66 -3.62 15.57 13.30
N PRO A 67 -3.69 14.22 13.20
CA PRO A 67 -2.80 13.42 12.37
C PRO A 67 -2.69 13.94 10.92
N PRO A 68 -1.57 13.69 10.21
CA PRO A 68 -1.42 14.15 8.82
C PRO A 68 -2.47 13.56 7.86
N PHE A 69 -2.94 12.34 8.13
CA PHE A 69 -3.83 11.56 7.23
C PHE A 69 -5.24 11.35 7.80
N VAL A 70 -5.87 12.38 8.38
CA VAL A 70 -7.32 12.34 8.64
C VAL A 70 -8.07 12.37 7.31
N ILE A 71 -9.00 11.42 7.13
CA ILE A 71 -9.79 11.26 5.90
C ILE A 71 -10.72 12.47 5.71
N SER A 72 -10.95 12.94 4.48
CA SER A 72 -11.98 13.95 4.19
C SER A 72 -12.60 13.78 2.80
N ARG A 73 -13.77 14.35 2.56
CA ARG A 73 -14.39 14.38 1.21
C ARG A 73 -13.66 15.28 0.22
N GLU A 74 -12.79 16.19 0.69
CA GLU A 74 -11.93 17.01 -0.17
C GLU A 74 -10.69 16.22 -0.63
N ARG A 75 -9.96 15.59 0.31
CA ARG A 75 -8.60 15.08 0.09
C ARG A 75 -8.49 13.54 0.11
N GLY A 76 -9.49 12.84 0.64
CA GLY A 76 -9.53 11.37 0.69
C GLY A 76 -8.37 10.81 1.50
N PHE A 77 -7.41 10.19 0.81
CA PHE A 77 -6.21 9.58 1.40
C PHE A 77 -4.92 10.42 1.24
N LEU A 78 -4.98 11.60 0.59
CA LEU A 78 -3.89 12.58 0.66
C LEU A 78 -3.74 13.12 2.10
N PRO A 79 -2.56 13.64 2.49
CA PRO A 79 -2.42 14.37 3.74
C PRO A 79 -3.32 15.63 3.75
N ARG A 80 -3.78 16.03 4.94
CA ARG A 80 -4.60 17.24 5.17
C ARG A 80 -3.95 18.51 4.60
N ASP A 81 -2.63 18.61 4.74
CA ASP A 81 -1.81 19.74 4.32
C ASP A 81 -0.87 19.31 3.18
N ASP A 82 -0.64 20.18 2.19
CA ASP A 82 0.31 19.88 1.11
C ASP A 82 1.76 19.86 1.66
N PRO A 83 2.65 18.94 1.24
CA PRO A 83 3.82 18.58 2.03
C PRO A 83 4.84 19.70 2.23
N LEU A 84 5.43 19.76 3.43
CA LEU A 84 6.48 20.73 3.74
C LEU A 84 7.74 20.44 2.93
N VAL A 85 8.10 21.37 2.04
CA VAL A 85 9.23 21.26 1.09
C VAL A 85 10.56 21.63 1.73
N LYS A 86 10.57 22.63 2.62
CA LYS A 86 11.79 23.11 3.31
C LYS A 86 11.64 22.92 4.81
N LEU A 87 12.58 22.19 5.42
CA LEU A 87 12.65 22.04 6.86
C LEU A 87 13.15 23.35 7.54
N PRO A 88 12.89 23.54 8.85
CA PRO A 88 13.54 24.59 9.64
C PRO A 88 15.07 24.48 9.65
N LYS A 89 15.77 25.61 9.85
CA LYS A 89 17.25 25.71 9.82
C LYS A 89 17.99 24.74 10.76
N SER A 90 17.35 24.28 11.83
CA SER A 90 17.90 23.25 12.71
C SER A 90 18.19 21.92 12.00
N PHE A 91 17.64 21.71 10.80
CA PHE A 91 17.81 20.54 9.95
C PHE A 91 18.58 20.85 8.66
N ASP A 92 19.35 21.95 8.60
CA ASP A 92 20.12 22.35 7.41
C ASP A 92 21.14 21.26 7.00
N SER A 93 21.72 20.51 7.94
CA SER A 93 22.62 19.38 7.63
C SER A 93 21.90 18.19 6.99
N LEU A 94 20.77 17.75 7.55
CA LEU A 94 19.93 16.70 6.96
C LEU A 94 19.40 17.12 5.57
N SER A 95 19.05 18.40 5.41
CA SER A 95 18.58 18.94 4.13
C SER A 95 19.71 18.94 3.09
N SER A 96 20.88 19.47 3.42
CA SER A 96 22.09 19.45 2.58
C SER A 96 22.50 18.04 2.14
N LEU A 97 22.45 17.07 3.06
CA LEU A 97 22.75 15.67 2.80
C LEU A 97 21.76 15.05 1.81
N LEU A 98 20.45 15.28 2.01
CA LEU A 98 19.39 14.75 1.16
C LEU A 98 19.32 15.44 -0.21
N ASP A 99 19.66 16.73 -0.31
CA ASP A 99 19.74 17.45 -1.57
C ASP A 99 20.88 16.90 -2.46
N ARG A 100 22.02 16.51 -1.86
CA ARG A 100 23.17 15.87 -2.54
C ARG A 100 23.04 14.36 -2.74
N MET A 101 21.99 13.73 -2.22
CA MET A 101 21.90 12.27 -2.07
C MET A 101 21.86 11.51 -3.41
N THR A 102 21.16 12.03 -4.42
CA THR A 102 20.77 11.26 -5.61
C THR A 102 21.94 10.66 -6.40
N ILE A 103 21.70 9.59 -7.15
CA ILE A 103 22.68 9.09 -8.14
C ILE A 103 23.00 10.19 -9.16
N HIS A 104 21.96 10.81 -9.73
CA HIS A 104 22.07 11.91 -10.66
C HIS A 104 21.53 13.19 -10.03
N GLN A 105 22.38 14.19 -9.85
CA GLN A 105 21.96 15.51 -9.38
C GLN A 105 21.15 16.24 -10.46
N PRO A 106 20.34 17.25 -10.09
CA PRO A 106 19.63 18.09 -11.05
C PRO A 106 20.55 18.64 -12.14
N ALA A 107 20.02 18.76 -13.36
CA ALA A 107 20.79 19.28 -14.48
C ALA A 107 21.09 20.77 -14.31
N ASP A 108 22.31 21.17 -14.70
CA ASP A 108 22.71 22.57 -14.76
C ASP A 108 22.15 23.29 -15.99
N ALA A 109 22.48 24.57 -16.16
CA ALA A 109 22.03 25.40 -17.29
C ALA A 109 22.54 24.94 -18.67
N SER A 110 23.51 24.00 -18.72
CA SER A 110 23.99 23.35 -19.95
C SER A 110 23.37 21.96 -20.18
N GLY A 111 22.53 21.47 -19.26
CA GLY A 111 21.95 20.14 -19.28
C GLY A 111 22.86 19.04 -18.68
N GLN A 112 24.04 19.40 -18.17
CA GLN A 112 24.95 18.44 -17.53
C GLN A 112 24.50 18.12 -16.12
N ARG A 113 24.74 16.88 -15.66
CA ARG A 113 24.36 16.39 -14.34
C ARG A 113 25.58 15.91 -13.57
N ALA A 114 25.75 16.42 -12.36
CA ALA A 114 26.77 15.90 -11.45
C ALA A 114 26.35 14.54 -10.86
N THR A 115 27.33 13.71 -10.50
CA THR A 115 27.09 12.50 -9.70
C THR A 115 26.96 12.88 -8.23
N GLY A 116 25.81 12.58 -7.62
CA GLY A 116 25.60 12.79 -6.18
C GLY A 116 26.11 11.62 -5.34
N LEU A 117 25.86 11.69 -4.03
CA LEU A 117 26.50 10.83 -3.02
C LEU A 117 26.25 9.33 -3.28
N LEU A 118 25.01 8.91 -3.54
CA LEU A 118 24.69 7.51 -3.85
C LEU A 118 25.33 7.04 -5.15
N GLY A 119 25.45 7.92 -6.14
CA GLY A 119 26.04 7.58 -7.44
C GLY A 119 27.51 7.22 -7.32
N LYS A 120 28.24 7.95 -6.48
CA LYS A 120 29.64 7.67 -6.13
C LYS A 120 29.81 6.56 -5.07
N GLY A 121 28.81 6.39 -4.20
CA GLY A 121 28.87 5.49 -3.05
C GLY A 121 29.46 6.13 -1.78
N GLU A 122 29.29 7.44 -1.61
CA GLU A 122 29.79 8.27 -0.50
C GLU A 122 28.70 8.63 0.54
N PHE A 123 27.44 8.19 0.36
CA PHE A 123 26.32 8.63 1.20
C PHE A 123 26.42 8.08 2.63
N GLY A 124 26.85 6.82 2.78
CA GLY A 124 27.07 6.22 4.09
C GLY A 124 28.09 7.00 4.92
N ASP A 125 29.19 7.41 4.31
CA ASP A 125 30.27 8.13 5.01
C ASP A 125 29.82 9.56 5.37
N ALA A 126 29.11 10.25 4.46
CA ALA A 126 28.51 11.55 4.74
C ALA A 126 27.45 11.52 5.87
N VAL A 127 26.72 10.40 6.07
CA VAL A 127 25.85 10.19 7.24
C VAL A 127 26.65 10.05 8.55
N LEU A 128 27.86 9.50 8.51
CA LEU A 128 28.73 9.36 9.68
C LEU A 128 29.42 10.68 10.04
N ASP A 129 29.87 11.44 9.04
CA ASP A 129 30.63 12.68 9.24
C ASP A 129 29.74 13.92 9.49
N GLU A 130 28.60 14.06 8.79
CA GLU A 130 27.80 15.30 8.80
C GLU A 130 26.61 15.31 9.77
N LEU A 131 26.20 14.14 10.29
CA LEU A 131 25.03 14.01 11.18
C LEU A 131 25.42 13.50 12.57
N SER A 132 25.13 14.30 13.60
CA SER A 132 25.39 13.96 15.01
C SER A 132 24.12 13.56 15.75
N ALA A 133 24.17 12.42 16.44
CA ALA A 133 23.08 11.89 17.28
C ALA A 133 22.68 12.80 18.46
N GLU A 134 23.53 13.76 18.83
CA GLU A 134 23.30 14.71 19.93
C GLU A 134 23.41 16.18 19.47
N GLY A 135 23.48 16.39 18.14
CA GLY A 135 23.58 17.69 17.49
C GLY A 135 22.25 18.47 17.40
N PRO A 136 22.26 19.65 16.74
CA PRO A 136 21.10 20.52 16.65
C PRO A 136 19.86 19.86 16.02
N ALA A 137 20.05 19.07 14.96
CA ALA A 137 18.96 18.36 14.27
C ALA A 137 18.27 17.34 15.20
N ALA A 138 19.04 16.53 15.93
CA ALA A 138 18.48 15.53 16.86
C ALA A 138 17.64 16.19 17.97
N LYS A 139 18.14 17.28 18.56
CA LYS A 139 17.43 18.07 19.58
C LYS A 139 16.19 18.78 19.01
N ALA A 140 16.22 19.18 17.75
CA ALA A 140 15.08 19.78 17.08
C ALA A 140 13.98 18.76 16.71
N VAL A 141 14.30 17.47 16.55
CA VAL A 141 13.27 16.41 16.44
C VAL A 141 12.47 16.30 17.75
N ASP A 142 13.12 16.35 18.91
CA ASP A 142 12.43 16.34 20.20
C ASP A 142 11.51 17.56 20.35
N ALA A 143 12.01 18.77 20.08
CA ALA A 143 11.18 19.99 20.09
C ALA A 143 10.01 19.94 19.08
N ALA A 144 10.19 19.31 17.90
CA ALA A 144 9.11 19.10 16.95
C ALA A 144 8.04 18.14 17.50
N ILE A 145 8.44 17.07 18.17
CA ILE A 145 7.55 16.08 18.80
C ILE A 145 6.76 16.68 19.97
N GLU A 146 7.40 17.53 20.77
CA GLU A 146 6.78 18.30 21.85
C GLU A 146 5.76 19.31 21.32
N SER A 147 6.10 20.04 20.24
CA SER A 147 5.20 21.03 19.63
C SER A 147 3.89 20.44 19.08
N GLY A 148 3.86 19.14 18.78
CA GLY A 148 2.72 18.48 18.15
C GLY A 148 2.46 18.90 16.70
N ASN A 149 3.38 19.62 16.05
CA ASN A 149 3.25 20.09 14.68
C ASN A 149 3.26 18.90 13.68
N SER A 150 2.07 18.38 13.38
CA SER A 150 1.82 17.23 12.51
C SER A 150 2.46 17.37 11.12
N HIS A 151 2.46 18.58 10.55
CA HIS A 151 3.01 18.88 9.22
C HIS A 151 4.55 18.80 9.19
N LEU A 152 5.21 19.35 10.20
CA LEU A 152 6.66 19.22 10.38
C LEU A 152 7.06 17.76 10.67
N LEU A 153 6.30 17.07 11.53
CA LEU A 153 6.58 15.67 11.88
C LEU A 153 6.49 14.74 10.66
N ALA A 154 5.51 14.92 9.78
CA ALA A 154 5.40 14.16 8.54
C ALA A 154 6.60 14.38 7.59
N ALA A 155 7.05 15.64 7.44
CA ALA A 155 8.19 15.97 6.59
C ALA A 155 9.53 15.49 7.17
N LEU A 156 9.71 15.52 8.49
CA LEU A 156 10.86 14.93 9.16
C LEU A 156 10.86 13.40 9.01
N PHE A 157 9.72 12.74 9.21
CA PHE A 157 9.61 11.29 9.06
C PHE A 157 9.93 10.84 7.62
N ARG A 158 9.42 11.55 6.60
CA ARG A 158 9.82 11.38 5.19
C ARG A 158 11.34 11.47 5.01
N ASP A 159 11.93 12.58 5.42
CA ASP A 159 13.35 12.87 5.17
C ASP A 159 14.28 11.86 5.89
N TYR A 160 13.95 11.47 7.13
CA TYR A 160 14.66 10.39 7.84
C TYR A 160 14.44 9.00 7.22
N CYS A 161 13.26 8.71 6.64
CA CYS A 161 13.03 7.47 5.89
C CYS A 161 13.89 7.41 4.62
N PHE A 162 13.98 8.51 3.85
CA PHE A 162 14.84 8.59 2.67
C PHE A 162 16.31 8.38 3.05
N ALA A 163 16.81 9.09 4.08
CA ALA A 163 18.18 8.89 4.57
C ALA A 163 18.45 7.45 5.05
N THR A 164 17.48 6.83 5.72
CA THR A 164 17.57 5.45 6.23
C THR A 164 17.63 4.42 5.11
N SER A 165 16.74 4.52 4.11
CA SER A 165 16.77 3.64 2.93
C SER A 165 18.08 3.81 2.16
N ALA A 166 18.49 5.05 1.88
CA ALA A 166 19.75 5.34 1.19
C ALA A 166 20.96 4.75 1.93
N TYR A 167 21.06 4.96 3.26
CA TYR A 167 22.16 4.44 4.06
C TYR A 167 22.24 2.91 4.06
N LEU A 168 21.10 2.22 4.25
CA LEU A 168 21.08 0.76 4.37
C LEU A 168 21.28 0.06 3.03
N LEU A 169 20.77 0.63 1.94
CA LEU A 169 20.69 -0.01 0.61
C LEU A 169 21.75 0.47 -0.40
N GLU A 170 22.54 1.52 -0.10
CA GLU A 170 23.65 1.95 -0.95
C GLU A 170 24.61 0.80 -1.36
N PRO A 171 25.04 -0.14 -0.50
CA PRO A 171 25.88 -1.26 -0.93
C PRO A 171 25.15 -2.22 -1.88
N VAL A 172 23.83 -2.40 -1.69
CA VAL A 172 22.97 -3.25 -2.53
C VAL A 172 22.81 -2.64 -3.93
N ASP A 173 22.60 -1.33 -3.98
CA ASP A 173 22.49 -0.56 -5.22
C ASP A 173 23.81 -0.47 -6.00
N ARG A 174 24.92 -0.18 -5.30
CA ARG A 174 26.26 -0.16 -5.88
C ARG A 174 26.60 -1.49 -6.52
N ALA A 175 26.47 -2.60 -5.77
CA ALA A 175 26.70 -3.93 -6.33
C ALA A 175 25.80 -4.20 -7.55
N PHE A 176 24.54 -3.77 -7.51
CA PHE A 176 23.63 -3.94 -8.65
C PHE A 176 24.04 -3.12 -9.88
N ARG A 177 24.55 -1.88 -9.72
CA ARG A 177 25.10 -1.08 -10.83
C ARG A 177 26.44 -1.60 -11.33
N GLU A 178 27.32 -2.05 -10.44
CA GLU A 178 28.67 -2.53 -10.74
C GLU A 178 28.65 -3.92 -11.41
N THR A 179 27.65 -4.77 -11.11
CA THR A 179 27.65 -6.19 -11.53
C THR A 179 26.34 -6.68 -12.17
N GLY A 180 25.19 -6.05 -11.88
CA GLY A 180 23.85 -6.58 -12.18
C GLY A 180 23.21 -7.45 -11.08
N TYR A 181 23.86 -7.60 -9.92
CA TYR A 181 23.46 -8.49 -8.82
C TYR A 181 23.26 -7.70 -7.52
N TYR A 182 22.25 -8.06 -6.72
CA TYR A 182 22.06 -7.48 -5.40
C TYR A 182 23.03 -8.09 -4.37
N ALA A 183 23.66 -7.24 -3.55
CA ALA A 183 24.46 -7.66 -2.40
C ALA A 183 23.66 -7.58 -1.08
N GLN A 184 24.34 -7.77 0.05
CA GLN A 184 23.80 -7.45 1.37
C GLN A 184 23.88 -5.93 1.64
N GLY A 185 22.93 -5.40 2.41
CA GLY A 185 22.93 -4.01 2.87
C GLY A 185 23.73 -3.82 4.16
N ARG A 186 23.79 -2.58 4.65
CA ARG A 186 24.39 -2.31 5.98
C ARG A 186 23.49 -2.91 7.06
N ASN A 187 23.99 -3.84 7.87
CA ASN A 187 23.21 -4.53 8.92
C ASN A 187 23.07 -3.73 10.23
N VAL A 188 23.52 -2.48 10.26
CA VAL A 188 23.41 -1.54 11.38
C VAL A 188 22.95 -0.18 10.84
N LEU A 189 21.94 0.42 11.46
CA LEU A 189 21.52 1.80 11.23
C LEU A 189 22.10 2.68 12.36
N PRO A 190 22.97 3.66 12.06
CA PRO A 190 23.70 4.40 13.09
C PRO A 190 22.80 5.35 13.87
N ARG A 191 23.19 5.63 15.12
CA ARG A 191 22.35 6.30 16.13
C ARG A 191 21.75 7.63 15.65
N GLN A 192 22.46 8.39 14.82
CA GLN A 192 22.00 9.67 14.24
C GLN A 192 20.85 9.57 13.24
N LEU A 193 20.59 8.39 12.67
CA LEU A 193 19.39 8.10 11.88
C LEU A 193 18.38 7.30 12.71
N ALA A 194 18.85 6.26 13.41
CA ALA A 194 17.99 5.31 14.12
C ALA A 194 17.14 5.96 15.23
N VAL A 195 17.75 6.76 16.12
CA VAL A 195 17.02 7.36 17.25
C VAL A 195 16.00 8.41 16.79
N PRO A 196 16.33 9.39 15.92
CA PRO A 196 15.34 10.34 15.41
C PRO A 196 14.19 9.66 14.64
N LEU A 197 14.50 8.70 13.76
CA LEU A 197 13.47 7.99 13.00
C LEU A 197 12.53 7.19 13.92
N LYS A 198 13.06 6.51 14.96
CA LYS A 198 12.21 5.79 15.92
C LYS A 198 11.27 6.73 16.68
N LYS A 199 11.79 7.86 17.19
CA LYS A 199 10.97 8.87 17.91
C LYS A 199 9.85 9.42 17.03
N LEU A 200 10.13 9.70 15.76
CA LEU A 200 9.15 10.16 14.77
C LEU A 200 8.11 9.07 14.45
N ALA A 201 8.56 7.83 14.24
CA ALA A 201 7.69 6.68 13.97
C ALA A 201 6.70 6.43 15.11
N ASP A 202 7.19 6.41 16.36
CA ASP A 202 6.39 6.22 17.57
C ASP A 202 5.35 7.35 17.75
N LYS A 203 5.76 8.60 17.52
CA LYS A 203 4.87 9.78 17.62
C LYS A 203 3.74 9.77 16.58
N LEU A 204 3.97 9.17 15.41
CA LEU A 204 3.02 9.13 14.30
C LEU A 204 2.23 7.79 14.20
N GLY A 205 2.67 6.74 14.88
CA GLY A 205 2.05 5.40 14.82
C GLY A 205 2.45 4.57 13.59
N HIS A 206 3.67 4.79 13.09
CA HIS A 206 4.30 4.09 11.97
C HIS A 206 5.42 3.14 12.44
N PHE A 207 5.94 2.32 11.53
CA PHE A 207 7.21 1.63 11.72
C PHE A 207 8.39 2.56 11.36
N PRO A 208 9.58 2.39 11.96
CA PRO A 208 10.76 3.22 11.66
C PRO A 208 11.46 2.76 10.36
N TYR A 209 10.71 2.80 9.25
CA TYR A 209 11.18 2.45 7.91
C TYR A 209 10.34 3.14 6.82
N MET A 210 10.86 3.18 5.59
CA MET A 210 10.18 3.75 4.44
C MET A 210 8.94 2.93 4.05
N GLU A 211 7.79 3.59 4.02
CA GLU A 211 6.52 3.08 3.46
C GLU A 211 5.83 4.10 2.54
N TYR A 212 4.89 3.60 1.73
CA TYR A 212 4.17 4.28 0.66
C TYR A 212 3.60 5.66 1.05
N ALA A 213 2.72 5.72 2.05
CA ALA A 213 1.90 6.90 2.30
C ALA A 213 2.72 8.00 2.99
N SER A 214 3.29 7.66 4.14
CA SER A 214 3.86 8.60 5.10
C SER A 214 5.31 8.95 4.81
N SER A 215 5.92 8.35 3.78
CA SER A 215 7.27 8.74 3.32
C SER A 215 7.44 8.77 1.81
N TYR A 216 7.34 7.64 1.09
CA TYR A 216 7.85 7.58 -0.29
C TYR A 216 6.99 8.37 -1.30
N ALA A 217 5.66 8.33 -1.18
CA ALA A 217 4.75 8.93 -2.14
C ALA A 217 3.93 10.11 -1.59
N LEU A 218 2.99 9.88 -0.66
CA LEU A 218 1.92 10.87 -0.39
C LEU A 218 2.36 12.10 0.41
N VAL A 219 3.60 12.15 0.90
CA VAL A 219 4.24 13.35 1.48
C VAL A 219 5.45 13.84 0.67
N ASN A 220 5.68 13.29 -0.52
CA ASN A 220 6.86 13.53 -1.35
C ASN A 220 6.51 14.23 -2.69
N TYR A 221 5.67 15.26 -2.62
CA TYR A 221 5.35 16.08 -3.79
C TYR A 221 5.28 17.56 -3.43
N ARG A 222 5.57 18.43 -4.41
CA ARG A 222 5.26 19.86 -4.39
C ARG A 222 4.49 20.25 -5.65
N CYS A 223 3.43 21.03 -5.52
CA CYS A 223 2.71 21.65 -6.65
C CYS A 223 3.38 22.98 -7.03
N LYS A 224 3.52 23.27 -8.33
CA LYS A 224 4.11 24.53 -8.84
C LYS A 224 3.11 25.68 -8.79
N ASP A 225 1.94 25.49 -9.41
CA ASP A 225 0.83 26.43 -9.42
C ASP A 225 -0.39 25.82 -8.68
N PRO A 226 -0.94 26.46 -7.63
CA PRO A 226 -2.16 25.99 -6.98
C PRO A 226 -3.42 26.09 -7.86
N ASN A 227 -3.38 26.85 -8.96
CA ASN A 227 -4.51 27.06 -9.86
C ASN A 227 -4.54 26.13 -11.09
N PHE A 228 -3.51 25.31 -11.31
CA PHE A 228 -3.28 24.55 -12.55
C PHE A 228 -4.52 23.74 -12.99
N LYS A 229 -4.78 23.73 -14.30
CA LYS A 229 -6.03 23.21 -14.91
C LYS A 229 -5.82 21.92 -15.75
N GLY A 230 -4.93 21.04 -15.30
CA GLY A 230 -4.79 19.69 -15.87
C GLY A 230 -5.84 18.70 -15.35
N ASN A 231 -5.72 17.44 -15.75
CA ASN A 231 -6.68 16.34 -15.48
C ASN A 231 -7.04 16.17 -13.99
N ALA A 232 -6.10 16.41 -13.09
CA ALA A 232 -6.27 16.34 -11.63
C ALA A 232 -6.15 17.73 -10.95
N GLY A 233 -6.40 18.82 -11.68
CA GLY A 233 -6.20 20.18 -11.19
C GLY A 233 -4.74 20.41 -10.76
N LYS A 234 -4.53 21.01 -9.57
CA LYS A 234 -3.17 21.23 -9.02
C LYS A 234 -2.38 19.94 -8.77
N TYR A 235 -3.03 18.77 -8.66
CA TYR A 235 -2.37 17.47 -8.49
C TYR A 235 -2.09 16.75 -9.82
N SER A 236 -2.20 17.45 -10.96
CA SER A 236 -1.78 16.90 -12.25
C SER A 236 -0.25 16.75 -12.28
N PHE A 237 0.24 15.62 -12.78
CA PHE A 237 1.65 15.25 -12.84
C PHE A 237 2.60 16.38 -13.27
N ASP A 238 2.27 17.10 -14.34
CA ASP A 238 3.13 18.13 -14.94
C ASP A 238 3.31 19.36 -14.03
N ASN A 239 2.33 19.60 -13.16
CA ASN A 239 2.36 20.61 -12.11
C ASN A 239 3.10 20.14 -10.85
N MET A 240 3.49 18.86 -10.76
CA MET A 240 4.11 18.27 -9.59
C MET A 240 5.59 17.91 -9.79
N GLU A 241 6.35 18.05 -8.71
CA GLU A 241 7.77 17.66 -8.58
C GLU A 241 7.99 16.91 -7.27
N LEU A 242 9.03 16.09 -7.20
CA LEU A 242 9.44 15.43 -5.96
C LEU A 242 10.07 16.42 -4.98
N ILE A 243 10.10 16.04 -3.70
CA ILE A 243 10.91 16.70 -2.67
C ILE A 243 12.20 15.89 -2.41
N ARG A 244 12.10 14.55 -2.47
CA ARG A 244 13.18 13.58 -2.30
C ARG A 244 13.10 12.49 -3.37
N SER A 245 14.25 11.95 -3.76
CA SER A 245 14.43 10.92 -4.80
C SER A 245 15.76 10.19 -4.56
N PHE A 246 15.92 8.99 -5.10
CA PHE A 246 17.17 8.23 -5.06
C PHE A 246 17.95 8.26 -6.39
N GLU A 247 17.30 8.11 -7.55
CA GLU A 247 17.97 8.16 -8.87
C GLU A 247 18.03 9.60 -9.40
N ASP A 248 16.86 10.17 -9.70
CA ASP A 248 16.70 11.47 -10.37
C ASP A 248 15.33 12.08 -10.03
N ALA A 249 15.34 13.30 -9.49
CA ALA A 249 14.13 14.07 -9.15
C ALA A 249 13.24 14.42 -10.36
N SER A 250 13.73 14.23 -11.59
CA SER A 250 13.05 14.52 -12.86
C SER A 250 12.78 13.29 -13.74
N GLY A 251 13.33 12.13 -13.39
CA GLY A 251 13.34 10.91 -14.21
C GLY A 251 12.16 9.97 -13.98
N SER A 252 12.35 8.68 -14.30
CA SER A 252 11.30 7.66 -14.14
C SER A 252 10.87 7.44 -12.68
N GLU A 253 11.72 7.73 -11.69
CA GLU A 253 11.31 7.73 -10.28
C GLU A 253 10.23 8.80 -9.99
N ARG A 254 10.40 10.02 -10.53
CA ARG A 254 9.36 11.06 -10.50
C ARG A 254 8.07 10.57 -11.17
N GLY A 255 8.20 9.85 -12.28
CA GLY A 255 7.10 9.13 -12.92
C GLY A 255 6.33 8.23 -11.94
N PHE A 256 7.04 7.29 -11.33
CA PHE A 256 6.48 6.25 -10.47
C PHE A 256 5.79 6.83 -9.24
N ILE A 257 6.42 7.79 -8.55
CA ILE A 257 5.85 8.42 -7.36
C ILE A 257 4.65 9.31 -7.72
N LEU A 258 4.80 10.23 -8.68
CA LEU A 258 3.78 11.26 -8.90
C LEU A 258 2.51 10.75 -9.62
N VAL A 259 2.58 9.63 -10.36
CA VAL A 259 1.37 8.96 -10.85
C VAL A 259 0.54 8.42 -9.68
N HIS A 260 1.15 7.86 -8.64
CA HIS A 260 0.41 7.46 -7.44
C HIS A 260 -0.21 8.66 -6.70
N VAL A 261 0.45 9.83 -6.68
CA VAL A 261 -0.13 11.07 -6.11
C VAL A 261 -1.31 11.57 -6.95
N GLU A 262 -1.18 11.58 -8.28
CA GLU A 262 -2.27 11.96 -9.20
C GLU A 262 -3.48 11.02 -9.03
N MET A 263 -3.26 9.71 -8.96
CA MET A 263 -4.30 8.70 -8.66
C MET A 263 -4.98 8.96 -7.31
N VAL A 264 -4.21 9.18 -6.23
CA VAL A 264 -4.77 9.40 -4.89
C VAL A 264 -5.48 10.76 -4.77
N SER A 265 -5.16 11.75 -5.61
CA SER A 265 -5.89 13.03 -5.61
C SER A 265 -7.39 12.93 -5.92
N TYR A 266 -7.82 11.88 -6.64
CA TYR A 266 -9.24 11.63 -6.90
C TYR A 266 -9.99 11.07 -5.67
N THR A 267 -9.29 10.66 -4.61
CA THR A 267 -9.88 9.85 -3.53
C THR A 267 -10.82 10.60 -2.59
N GLY A 268 -10.81 11.94 -2.57
CA GLY A 268 -11.87 12.71 -1.88
C GLY A 268 -13.25 12.38 -2.45
N LYS A 269 -13.37 12.28 -3.79
CA LYS A 269 -14.59 11.87 -4.48
C LYS A 269 -14.95 10.41 -4.18
N LEU A 270 -13.94 9.54 -4.09
CA LEU A 270 -14.10 8.12 -3.78
C LEU A 270 -14.67 7.91 -2.37
N VAL A 271 -14.09 8.56 -1.36
CA VAL A 271 -14.58 8.55 0.03
C VAL A 271 -15.99 9.14 0.11
N SER A 272 -16.20 10.29 -0.52
CA SER A 272 -17.51 10.98 -0.52
C SER A 272 -18.63 10.08 -1.06
N ALA A 273 -18.42 9.44 -2.21
CA ALA A 273 -19.41 8.54 -2.78
C ALA A 273 -19.52 7.18 -2.04
N THR A 274 -18.44 6.70 -1.42
CA THR A 274 -18.46 5.51 -0.54
C THR A 274 -19.39 5.70 0.66
N GLU A 275 -19.24 6.82 1.37
CA GLU A 275 -20.03 7.13 2.57
C GLU A 275 -21.49 7.48 2.22
N ASP A 276 -21.73 8.07 1.05
CA ASP A 276 -23.09 8.30 0.55
C ASP A 276 -23.79 6.99 0.17
N ALA A 277 -23.09 6.04 -0.48
CA ALA A 277 -23.64 4.74 -0.81
C ALA A 277 -24.01 3.92 0.43
N LEU A 278 -23.15 3.91 1.47
CA LEU A 278 -23.47 3.27 2.75
C LEU A 278 -24.74 3.86 3.39
N ARG A 279 -24.88 5.19 3.38
CA ARG A 279 -26.04 5.89 3.92
C ARG A 279 -27.32 5.57 3.13
N ALA A 280 -27.24 5.58 1.80
CA ALA A 280 -28.34 5.25 0.91
C ALA A 280 -28.82 3.80 1.09
N CYS A 281 -27.88 2.85 1.11
CA CYS A 281 -28.13 1.44 1.39
C CYS A 281 -28.83 1.23 2.75
N THR A 282 -28.30 1.87 3.81
CA THR A 282 -28.88 1.80 5.17
C THR A 282 -30.31 2.36 5.23
N ASN A 283 -30.59 3.41 4.46
CA ASN A 283 -31.91 4.05 4.37
C ASN A 283 -32.86 3.36 3.36
N ASN A 284 -32.40 2.33 2.64
CA ASN A 284 -33.10 1.70 1.52
C ASN A 284 -33.43 2.67 0.35
N ASP A 285 -32.62 3.72 0.17
CA ASP A 285 -32.76 4.69 -0.92
C ASP A 285 -31.98 4.24 -2.16
N LEU A 286 -32.66 3.55 -3.07
CA LEU A 286 -32.06 3.03 -4.30
C LEU A 286 -31.58 4.15 -5.26
N ALA A 287 -32.24 5.30 -5.28
CA ALA A 287 -31.90 6.39 -6.20
C ALA A 287 -30.62 7.10 -5.77
N ALA A 288 -30.48 7.42 -4.47
CA ALA A 288 -29.25 7.96 -3.91
C ALA A 288 -28.10 6.94 -3.98
N PHE A 289 -28.40 5.64 -3.88
CA PHE A 289 -27.41 4.57 -4.03
C PHE A 289 -26.85 4.50 -5.46
N GLU A 290 -27.72 4.54 -6.48
CA GLU A 290 -27.30 4.54 -7.88
C GLU A 290 -26.49 5.79 -8.26
N ASP A 291 -26.85 6.98 -7.74
CA ASP A 291 -26.03 8.19 -7.89
C ASP A 291 -24.62 8.01 -7.29
N ALA A 292 -24.55 7.49 -6.07
CA ALA A 292 -23.28 7.27 -5.39
C ALA A 292 -22.42 6.22 -6.10
N PHE A 293 -23.01 5.11 -6.56
CA PHE A 293 -22.32 4.08 -7.33
C PHE A 293 -21.87 4.57 -8.71
N GLU A 294 -22.64 5.43 -9.38
CA GLU A 294 -22.21 6.10 -10.61
C GLU A 294 -21.03 7.05 -10.37
N ARG A 295 -21.05 7.84 -9.28
CA ARG A 295 -19.92 8.68 -8.86
C ARG A 295 -18.67 7.87 -8.55
N LEU A 296 -18.81 6.71 -7.90
CA LEU A 296 -17.71 5.76 -7.69
C LEU A 296 -17.15 5.26 -9.03
N LEU A 297 -18.01 4.85 -9.97
CA LEU A 297 -17.58 4.29 -11.27
C LEU A 297 -16.81 5.31 -12.11
N VAL A 298 -17.30 6.56 -12.17
CA VAL A 298 -16.59 7.67 -12.83
C VAL A 298 -15.25 7.98 -12.13
N THR A 299 -15.19 7.89 -10.80
CA THR A 299 -13.96 8.14 -10.03
C THR A 299 -12.93 7.03 -10.23
N TYR A 300 -13.32 5.75 -10.20
CA TYR A 300 -12.43 4.63 -10.49
C TYR A 300 -11.91 4.64 -11.92
N ARG A 301 -12.74 4.97 -12.91
CA ARG A 301 -12.29 5.15 -14.30
C ARG A 301 -11.18 6.21 -14.38
N LYS A 302 -11.33 7.36 -13.71
CA LYS A 302 -10.28 8.41 -13.66
C LYS A 302 -9.00 7.98 -12.94
N ILE A 303 -9.11 7.15 -11.90
CA ILE A 303 -7.94 6.54 -11.23
C ILE A 303 -7.23 5.56 -12.17
N ASN A 304 -7.97 4.71 -12.88
CA ASN A 304 -7.43 3.74 -13.84
C ASN A 304 -6.80 4.43 -15.07
N GLU A 305 -7.40 5.50 -15.59
CA GLU A 305 -6.80 6.37 -16.61
C GLU A 305 -5.47 6.98 -16.14
N SER A 306 -5.44 7.55 -14.92
CA SER A 306 -4.20 8.10 -14.34
C SER A 306 -3.15 7.01 -14.15
N MET A 307 -3.53 5.83 -13.69
CA MET A 307 -2.65 4.68 -13.55
C MET A 307 -2.04 4.24 -14.91
N GLU A 308 -2.80 4.25 -16.01
CA GLU A 308 -2.30 3.91 -17.35
C GLU A 308 -1.15 4.82 -17.81
N THR A 309 -1.13 6.08 -17.38
CA THR A 309 -0.04 7.02 -17.72
C THR A 309 1.34 6.60 -17.22
N MET A 310 1.41 5.64 -16.29
CA MET A 310 2.66 5.07 -15.75
C MET A 310 3.63 4.63 -16.85
N TRP A 311 3.14 4.01 -17.94
CA TRP A 311 4.00 3.53 -19.03
C TRP A 311 4.84 4.64 -19.68
N GLY A 312 4.24 5.82 -19.87
CA GLY A 312 4.89 6.98 -20.50
C GLY A 312 5.59 7.90 -19.51
N ARG A 313 5.22 7.86 -18.22
CA ARG A 313 5.78 8.71 -17.16
C ARG A 313 6.94 8.05 -16.41
N SER A 314 6.97 6.72 -16.30
CA SER A 314 8.04 5.92 -15.69
C SER A 314 8.35 4.69 -16.54
N LEU A 315 9.47 4.68 -17.25
CA LEU A 315 9.76 3.63 -18.24
C LEU A 315 10.03 2.26 -17.57
N PRO A 316 9.51 1.14 -18.10
CA PRO A 316 9.70 -0.21 -17.53
C PRO A 316 11.16 -0.67 -17.44
N GLN A 317 12.07 -0.04 -18.19
CA GLN A 317 13.50 -0.31 -18.17
C GLN A 317 14.26 0.43 -17.06
N ASP A 318 13.70 1.55 -16.56
CA ASP A 318 14.36 2.40 -15.56
C ASP A 318 14.05 1.97 -14.12
N TYR A 319 12.98 1.21 -13.90
CA TYR A 319 12.51 0.83 -12.56
C TYR A 319 13.61 0.24 -11.67
N LEU A 320 14.47 -0.61 -12.23
CA LEU A 320 15.55 -1.25 -11.48
C LEU A 320 16.66 -0.29 -11.01
N LYS A 321 16.73 0.96 -11.52
CA LYS A 321 17.72 1.97 -11.13
C LYS A 321 17.47 2.59 -9.74
N TYR A 322 16.21 2.57 -9.28
CA TYR A 322 15.82 3.08 -7.96
C TYR A 322 15.12 2.03 -7.08
N ARG A 323 14.66 0.91 -7.66
CA ARG A 323 14.07 -0.23 -6.93
C ARG A 323 14.95 -0.72 -5.78
N SER A 324 16.27 -0.67 -5.95
CA SER A 324 17.28 -0.97 -4.94
C SER A 324 17.01 -0.28 -3.59
N PHE A 325 16.59 0.99 -3.60
CA PHE A 325 16.42 1.82 -2.39
C PHE A 325 15.05 1.71 -1.70
N ILE A 326 14.09 1.00 -2.30
CA ILE A 326 12.74 0.83 -1.76
C ILE A 326 12.45 -0.58 -1.23
N PHE A 327 13.46 -1.46 -1.18
CA PHE A 327 13.38 -2.75 -0.48
C PHE A 327 13.27 -2.59 1.04
N GLY A 328 12.71 -3.59 1.71
CA GLY A 328 12.69 -3.67 3.18
C GLY A 328 13.91 -4.35 3.78
N THR A 329 14.03 -4.28 5.11
CA THR A 329 14.94 -5.11 5.92
C THR A 329 14.33 -6.47 6.31
N GLY A 330 13.05 -6.68 6.05
CA GLY A 330 12.33 -7.94 6.21
C GLY A 330 11.61 -8.39 4.93
N PRO A 331 10.80 -9.46 4.99
CA PRO A 331 10.58 -10.33 6.15
C PRO A 331 11.82 -11.13 6.58
N LYS A 332 11.89 -11.49 7.87
CA LYS A 332 13.00 -12.26 8.49
C LYS A 332 13.30 -13.61 7.82
N LYS A 333 12.38 -14.14 7.03
CA LYS A 333 12.62 -15.27 6.13
C LYS A 333 12.54 -14.75 4.70
N MET A 334 13.47 -15.20 3.87
CA MET A 334 13.62 -14.89 2.43
C MET A 334 14.30 -13.56 2.06
N ASN A 335 14.42 -12.57 2.95
CA ASN A 335 15.19 -11.35 2.62
C ASN A 335 16.70 -11.63 2.65
N ALA A 336 17.30 -11.81 1.46
CA ALA A 336 18.73 -12.10 1.31
C ALA A 336 19.65 -10.86 1.39
N MET A 337 19.09 -9.64 1.36
CA MET A 337 19.84 -8.39 1.54
C MET A 337 20.12 -8.13 3.03
N PHE A 338 19.21 -8.57 3.92
CA PHE A 338 19.31 -8.43 5.38
C PHE A 338 18.88 -9.74 6.08
N PRO A 339 19.61 -10.86 5.91
CA PRO A 339 19.19 -12.16 6.44
C PRO A 339 19.05 -12.15 7.97
N GLU A 340 19.96 -11.47 8.67
CA GLU A 340 19.94 -11.28 10.12
C GLU A 340 19.20 -10.00 10.55
N GLY A 341 18.61 -9.24 9.62
CA GLY A 341 17.93 -7.96 9.87
C GLY A 341 18.88 -6.77 10.01
N VAL A 342 18.42 -5.71 10.67
CA VAL A 342 19.21 -4.48 10.92
C VAL A 342 19.13 -4.09 12.40
N VAL A 343 20.29 -3.93 13.06
CA VAL A 343 20.38 -3.35 14.41
C VAL A 343 20.15 -1.84 14.34
N TYR A 344 19.33 -1.28 15.24
CA TYR A 344 19.05 0.16 15.28
C TYR A 344 19.75 0.74 16.52
N GLU A 345 20.90 1.38 16.32
CA GLU A 345 21.75 1.84 17.44
C GLU A 345 21.02 2.82 18.37
N GLY A 346 21.12 2.58 19.68
CA GLY A 346 20.43 3.39 20.69
C GLY A 346 18.91 3.25 20.70
N VAL A 347 18.35 2.27 19.97
CA VAL A 347 16.92 1.93 19.92
C VAL A 347 16.69 0.47 20.29
N SER A 348 17.44 -0.45 19.69
CA SER A 348 17.34 -1.89 19.97
C SER A 348 18.61 -2.63 19.55
N GLU A 349 19.18 -3.40 20.48
CA GLU A 349 20.26 -4.36 20.22
C GLU A 349 19.77 -5.55 19.38
N GLU A 350 18.49 -5.90 19.48
CA GLU A 350 17.87 -6.97 18.70
C GLU A 350 17.62 -6.49 17.25
N PRO A 351 18.06 -7.24 16.22
CA PRO A 351 17.83 -6.84 14.83
C PRO A 351 16.35 -6.73 14.44
N GLN A 352 16.02 -5.64 13.76
CA GLN A 352 14.69 -5.29 13.31
C GLN A 352 14.45 -5.67 11.85
N PHE A 353 13.18 -5.95 11.50
CA PHE A 353 12.76 -6.43 10.19
C PHE A 353 11.48 -5.71 9.74
N PHE A 354 11.61 -4.80 8.77
CA PHE A 354 10.48 -4.02 8.23
C PHE A 354 10.27 -4.30 6.74
N ARG A 355 9.01 -4.29 6.31
CA ARG A 355 8.68 -4.32 4.88
C ARG A 355 9.07 -2.99 4.25
N GLY A 356 9.55 -3.05 3.01
CA GLY A 356 9.81 -1.86 2.20
C GLY A 356 8.54 -1.29 1.59
N GLU A 357 8.73 -0.34 0.68
CA GLU A 357 7.67 0.25 -0.12
C GLU A 357 6.85 -0.84 -0.84
N SER A 358 5.53 -0.66 -0.89
CA SER A 358 4.70 -1.40 -1.82
C SER A 358 3.40 -0.65 -2.04
N GLY A 359 2.95 -0.59 -3.29
CA GLY A 359 1.59 -0.18 -3.64
C GLY A 359 0.50 -0.98 -2.91
N ALA A 360 0.78 -2.16 -2.33
CA ALA A 360 -0.17 -2.87 -1.45
C ALA A 360 -0.57 -2.08 -0.18
N ASN A 361 0.20 -1.04 0.17
CA ASN A 361 -0.11 -0.10 1.24
C ASN A 361 -1.08 1.02 0.80
N ASP A 362 -1.51 1.07 -0.47
CA ASP A 362 -2.56 1.98 -0.93
C ASP A 362 -3.92 1.73 -0.25
N SER A 363 -4.81 2.72 -0.25
CA SER A 363 -6.17 2.63 0.32
C SER A 363 -7.29 2.69 -0.73
N ILE A 364 -6.97 2.87 -2.01
CA ILE A 364 -7.93 2.88 -3.13
C ILE A 364 -8.56 1.49 -3.30
N VAL A 365 -7.74 0.48 -3.60
CA VAL A 365 -8.23 -0.88 -3.86
C VAL A 365 -8.94 -1.46 -2.62
N PRO A 366 -8.41 -1.34 -1.39
CA PRO A 366 -9.12 -1.73 -0.17
C PRO A 366 -10.47 -1.04 0.05
N THR A 367 -10.68 0.19 -0.44
CA THR A 367 -11.98 0.88 -0.34
C THR A 367 -13.03 0.15 -1.17
N GLY A 368 -12.71 -0.18 -2.42
CA GLY A 368 -13.59 -0.97 -3.28
C GLY A 368 -13.78 -2.40 -2.80
N ASP A 369 -12.70 -3.06 -2.36
CA ASP A 369 -12.75 -4.43 -1.83
C ASP A 369 -13.69 -4.57 -0.62
N ASN A 370 -13.72 -3.55 0.24
CA ASN A 370 -14.52 -3.55 1.45
C ASN A 370 -15.95 -3.07 1.19
N LEU A 371 -16.16 -2.03 0.38
CA LEU A 371 -17.51 -1.55 0.03
C LEU A 371 -18.31 -2.56 -0.81
N LEU A 372 -17.65 -3.23 -1.78
CA LEU A 372 -18.29 -4.20 -2.68
C LEU A 372 -18.31 -5.62 -2.10
N GLU A 373 -17.90 -5.78 -0.83
CA GLU A 373 -17.81 -7.04 -0.10
C GLU A 373 -16.86 -8.12 -0.70
N ILE A 374 -16.06 -7.77 -1.72
CA ILE A 374 -15.05 -8.65 -2.36
C ILE A 374 -14.10 -9.26 -1.31
N THR A 375 -13.79 -8.53 -0.23
CA THR A 375 -12.97 -9.04 0.88
C THR A 375 -13.53 -10.33 1.51
N ALA A 376 -14.84 -10.58 1.48
CA ALA A 376 -15.46 -11.81 1.97
C ALA A 376 -15.11 -13.05 1.11
N HIS A 377 -14.72 -12.85 -0.15
CA HIS A 377 -14.32 -13.91 -1.08
C HIS A 377 -12.82 -14.23 -1.02
N MET A 378 -12.04 -13.55 -0.15
CA MET A 378 -10.60 -13.80 0.01
C MET A 378 -10.33 -15.11 0.76
N PRO A 379 -9.50 -16.03 0.22
CA PRO A 379 -9.21 -17.31 0.87
C PRO A 379 -8.42 -17.12 2.17
N ASN A 380 -8.73 -17.89 3.22
CA ASN A 380 -7.97 -17.87 4.48
C ASN A 380 -6.62 -18.61 4.33
N ASN A 381 -5.62 -17.94 3.77
CA ASN A 381 -4.28 -18.46 3.51
C ASN A 381 -3.17 -17.42 3.85
N ASP A 382 -1.90 -17.78 3.68
CA ASP A 382 -0.77 -16.91 4.02
C ASP A 382 -0.61 -15.69 3.11
N LEU A 383 -1.19 -15.70 1.90
CA LEU A 383 -1.26 -14.51 1.04
C LEU A 383 -2.26 -13.49 1.59
N THR A 384 -3.39 -13.95 2.13
CA THR A 384 -4.36 -13.10 2.83
C THR A 384 -3.83 -12.60 4.17
N LYS A 385 -3.03 -13.41 4.90
CA LYS A 385 -2.27 -12.91 6.06
C LYS A 385 -1.28 -11.82 5.65
N THR A 386 -0.56 -12.00 4.54
CA THR A 386 0.37 -11.00 3.98
C THR A 386 -0.37 -9.72 3.55
N LEU A 387 -1.57 -9.83 2.97
CA LEU A 387 -2.43 -8.68 2.65
C LEU A 387 -2.86 -7.94 3.92
N ARG A 388 -3.25 -8.66 5.00
CA ARG A 388 -3.61 -8.05 6.29
C ARG A 388 -2.40 -7.42 7.00
N ASP A 389 -1.21 -8.00 6.85
CA ASP A 389 0.07 -7.47 7.35
C ASP A 389 0.44 -6.14 6.66
N PHE A 390 0.33 -6.05 5.33
CA PHE A 390 0.46 -4.76 4.61
C PHE A 390 -0.52 -3.69 5.13
N ARG A 391 -1.73 -4.06 5.58
CA ARG A 391 -2.66 -3.07 6.16
C ARG A 391 -2.10 -2.41 7.44
N THR A 392 -1.11 -3.00 8.13
CA THR A 392 -0.54 -2.41 9.35
C THR A 392 0.36 -1.21 9.08
N TYR A 393 0.98 -1.11 7.89
CA TYR A 393 1.93 -0.04 7.55
C TYR A 393 1.24 1.30 7.25
N ARG A 394 -0.05 1.27 6.85
CA ARG A 394 -0.82 2.49 6.55
C ARG A 394 -0.98 3.41 7.76
N PRO A 395 -1.19 4.72 7.56
CA PRO A 395 -1.53 5.67 8.62
C PRO A 395 -2.75 5.21 9.44
N LYS A 396 -2.71 5.42 10.77
CA LYS A 396 -3.71 4.92 11.73
C LYS A 396 -5.17 5.13 11.25
N ASN A 397 -5.53 6.36 10.91
CA ASN A 397 -6.88 6.73 10.47
C ASN A 397 -7.32 5.99 9.18
N GLN A 398 -6.40 5.69 8.26
CA GLN A 398 -6.71 4.89 7.07
C GLN A 398 -6.97 3.43 7.43
N ARG A 399 -6.25 2.86 8.40
CA ARG A 399 -6.48 1.49 8.91
C ARG A 399 -7.86 1.37 9.53
N GLU A 400 -8.24 2.35 10.35
CA GLU A 400 -9.51 2.40 11.07
C GLU A 400 -10.69 2.60 10.12
N PHE A 401 -10.63 3.62 9.26
CA PHE A 401 -11.65 3.88 8.23
C PHE A 401 -11.92 2.63 7.37
N LEU A 402 -10.87 1.96 6.88
CA LEU A 402 -11.02 0.76 6.05
C LEU A 402 -11.62 -0.42 6.82
N ALA A 403 -11.25 -0.62 8.10
CA ALA A 403 -11.82 -1.68 8.94
C ALA A 403 -13.29 -1.42 9.27
N GLN A 404 -13.66 -0.16 9.51
CA GLN A 404 -15.04 0.26 9.75
C GLN A 404 -15.88 0.22 8.45
N LEU A 405 -15.28 0.51 7.30
CA LEU A 405 -15.92 0.32 5.99
C LEU A 405 -16.24 -1.16 5.74
N GLU A 406 -15.30 -2.08 6.05
CA GLU A 406 -15.52 -3.54 5.97
C GLU A 406 -16.74 -3.97 6.81
N ALA A 407 -16.75 -3.57 8.09
CA ALA A 407 -17.84 -3.91 9.01
C ALA A 407 -19.19 -3.28 8.61
N ARG A 408 -19.20 -2.00 8.19
CA ARG A 408 -20.43 -1.29 7.80
C ARG A 408 -21.02 -1.79 6.49
N ALA A 409 -20.19 -2.11 5.50
CA ALA A 409 -20.65 -2.65 4.22
C ALA A 409 -21.29 -4.03 4.38
N THR A 410 -20.64 -4.95 5.12
CA THR A 410 -21.20 -6.27 5.43
C THR A 410 -22.44 -6.20 6.32
N LEU A 411 -22.53 -5.25 7.26
CA LEU A 411 -23.73 -5.06 8.08
C LEU A 411 -24.92 -4.50 7.28
N ALA A 412 -24.66 -3.61 6.33
CA ALA A 412 -25.69 -3.06 5.44
C ALA A 412 -26.07 -4.00 4.28
N GLY A 413 -25.23 -5.00 3.96
CA GLY A 413 -25.44 -5.94 2.86
C GLY A 413 -25.37 -5.25 1.49
N VAL A 414 -24.37 -4.38 1.29
CA VAL A 414 -24.22 -3.53 0.10
C VAL A 414 -24.26 -4.32 -1.22
N ARG A 415 -23.66 -5.52 -1.29
CA ARG A 415 -23.78 -6.39 -2.46
C ARG A 415 -25.23 -6.80 -2.69
N ASN A 416 -25.91 -7.29 -1.65
CA ASN A 416 -27.28 -7.79 -1.78
C ASN A 416 -28.23 -6.66 -2.19
N PHE A 417 -28.14 -5.49 -1.55
CA PHE A 417 -28.91 -4.30 -1.91
C PHE A 417 -28.66 -3.89 -3.37
N ALA A 418 -27.40 -3.90 -3.82
CA ALA A 418 -27.06 -3.55 -5.20
C ALA A 418 -27.62 -4.54 -6.22
N MET A 419 -27.49 -5.85 -5.95
CA MET A 419 -27.86 -6.94 -6.85
C MET A 419 -29.37 -7.25 -6.86
N SER A 420 -30.10 -6.96 -5.78
CA SER A 420 -31.56 -7.08 -5.69
C SER A 420 -32.33 -5.78 -5.94
N GLY A 421 -31.63 -4.70 -6.26
CA GLY A 421 -32.21 -3.40 -6.63
C GLY A 421 -32.72 -3.37 -8.07
N SER A 422 -32.33 -2.36 -8.84
CA SER A 422 -32.62 -2.28 -10.28
C SER A 422 -31.53 -2.96 -11.13
N ALA A 423 -31.86 -3.19 -12.41
CA ALA A 423 -30.87 -3.58 -13.43
C ALA A 423 -29.70 -2.59 -13.55
N ARG A 424 -29.93 -1.29 -13.28
CA ARG A 424 -28.93 -0.23 -13.31
C ARG A 424 -28.02 -0.28 -12.08
N SER A 425 -28.58 -0.48 -10.89
CA SER A 425 -27.84 -0.76 -9.65
C SER A 425 -26.95 -2.00 -9.79
N LYS A 426 -27.51 -3.10 -10.30
CA LYS A 426 -26.79 -4.35 -10.58
C LYS A 426 -25.63 -4.13 -11.56
N ALA A 427 -25.89 -3.42 -12.67
CA ALA A 427 -24.87 -3.06 -13.65
C ALA A 427 -23.74 -2.21 -13.05
N LEU A 428 -24.07 -1.22 -12.22
CA LEU A 428 -23.08 -0.38 -11.55
C LEU A 428 -22.20 -1.19 -10.59
N TYR A 429 -22.77 -2.12 -9.80
CA TYR A 429 -21.97 -3.03 -8.95
C TYR A 429 -20.99 -3.87 -9.78
N ILE A 430 -21.47 -4.54 -10.84
CA ILE A 430 -20.63 -5.36 -11.72
C ILE A 430 -19.48 -4.55 -12.32
N LEU A 431 -19.74 -3.30 -12.74
CA LEU A 431 -18.71 -2.42 -13.31
C LEU A 431 -17.73 -1.88 -12.26
N LEU A 432 -18.15 -1.69 -11.00
CA LEU A 432 -17.24 -1.36 -9.91
C LEU A 432 -16.30 -2.53 -9.59
N VAL A 433 -16.79 -3.78 -9.61
CA VAL A 433 -15.94 -4.98 -9.52
C VAL A 433 -14.99 -5.06 -10.73
N ASP A 434 -15.46 -4.76 -11.95
CA ASP A 434 -14.61 -4.70 -13.15
C ASP A 434 -13.51 -3.64 -13.06
N GLN A 435 -13.76 -2.50 -12.41
CA GLN A 435 -12.74 -1.46 -12.19
C GLN A 435 -11.66 -1.88 -11.18
N ILE A 436 -12.01 -2.63 -10.12
CA ILE A 436 -11.02 -3.21 -9.19
C ILE A 436 -10.21 -4.32 -9.88
N ARG A 437 -10.85 -5.12 -10.74
CA ARG A 437 -10.15 -6.05 -11.64
C ARG A 437 -9.23 -5.32 -12.61
N GLU A 438 -9.65 -4.19 -13.18
CA GLU A 438 -8.84 -3.41 -14.12
C GLU A 438 -7.54 -2.92 -13.46
N PHE A 439 -7.65 -2.31 -12.27
CA PHE A 439 -6.51 -1.85 -11.48
C PHE A 439 -5.55 -3.01 -11.16
N ARG A 440 -6.07 -4.14 -10.66
CA ARG A 440 -5.27 -5.33 -10.34
C ARG A 440 -4.61 -5.95 -11.57
N ASN A 441 -5.30 -5.96 -12.71
CA ASN A 441 -4.72 -6.43 -13.97
C ASN A 441 -3.62 -5.50 -14.48
N ARG A 442 -3.83 -4.18 -14.43
CA ARG A 442 -2.83 -3.17 -14.82
C ARG A 442 -1.58 -3.28 -13.94
N HIS A 443 -1.74 -3.45 -12.63
CA HIS A 443 -0.64 -3.75 -11.70
C HIS A 443 0.08 -5.07 -12.04
N TRP A 444 -0.64 -6.13 -12.46
CA TRP A 444 -0.01 -7.36 -12.94
C TRP A 444 0.76 -7.16 -14.26
N MET A 445 0.26 -6.35 -15.20
CA MET A 445 1.01 -5.99 -16.42
C MET A 445 2.28 -5.20 -16.10
N PHE A 446 2.22 -4.21 -15.21
CA PHE A 446 3.42 -3.51 -14.71
C PHE A 446 4.40 -4.51 -14.08
N THR A 447 3.93 -5.39 -13.20
CA THR A 447 4.77 -6.41 -12.54
C THR A 447 5.51 -7.30 -13.54
N LYS A 448 4.85 -7.66 -14.66
CA LYS A 448 5.50 -8.40 -15.76
C LYS A 448 6.59 -7.56 -16.45
N SER A 449 6.27 -6.35 -16.90
CA SER A 449 7.17 -5.53 -17.74
C SER A 449 8.30 -4.81 -16.99
N TYR A 450 8.07 -4.46 -15.72
CA TYR A 450 9.00 -3.72 -14.86
C TYR A 450 9.87 -4.66 -14.01
N ILE A 451 9.42 -5.90 -13.72
CA ILE A 451 10.15 -6.85 -12.85
C ILE A 451 10.40 -8.20 -13.54
N ILE A 452 9.37 -8.99 -13.87
CA ILE A 452 9.53 -10.41 -14.30
C ILE A 452 10.29 -10.55 -15.63
N GLN A 453 10.22 -9.54 -16.51
CA GLN A 453 10.99 -9.43 -17.75
C GLN A 453 12.41 -8.84 -17.55
N ARG A 454 12.66 -8.16 -16.42
CA ARG A 454 13.87 -7.34 -16.19
C ARG A 454 14.87 -7.97 -15.22
N THR A 455 14.40 -8.77 -14.27
CA THR A 455 15.23 -9.46 -13.28
C THR A 455 14.68 -10.85 -12.98
N THR A 456 15.56 -11.75 -12.56
CA THR A 456 15.19 -13.06 -12.01
C THR A 456 14.76 -12.99 -10.54
N TYR A 457 14.95 -11.84 -9.87
CA TYR A 457 14.63 -11.62 -8.45
C TYR A 457 13.13 -11.63 -8.17
N ASP A 458 12.65 -12.65 -7.46
CA ASP A 458 11.24 -13.03 -7.37
C ASP A 458 10.50 -12.51 -6.12
N ILE A 459 11.18 -11.70 -5.31
CA ILE A 459 10.65 -11.04 -4.12
C ILE A 459 10.34 -9.57 -4.44
N ALA A 460 9.14 -9.10 -4.05
CA ALA A 460 8.74 -7.70 -4.16
C ALA A 460 9.42 -6.82 -3.09
N THR A 461 9.41 -5.50 -3.29
CA THR A 461 10.02 -4.50 -2.38
C THR A 461 9.45 -4.57 -0.96
N GLY A 462 8.13 -4.69 -0.84
CA GLY A 462 7.42 -4.99 0.41
C GLY A 462 7.54 -6.44 0.91
N GLY A 463 8.37 -7.29 0.28
CA GLY A 463 8.68 -8.64 0.75
C GLY A 463 7.58 -9.69 0.55
N SER A 464 6.87 -9.65 -0.58
CA SER A 464 5.88 -10.66 -0.99
C SER A 464 6.36 -11.46 -2.23
N PRO A 465 5.95 -12.73 -2.39
CA PRO A 465 6.31 -13.55 -3.56
C PRO A 465 5.55 -13.08 -4.81
N ILE A 466 6.31 -12.56 -5.79
CA ILE A 466 5.74 -11.83 -6.95
C ILE A 466 4.74 -12.67 -7.75
N LEU A 467 5.10 -13.93 -8.06
CA LEU A 467 4.31 -14.82 -8.91
C LEU A 467 3.06 -15.40 -8.22
N GLN A 468 2.83 -15.10 -6.94
CA GLN A 468 1.72 -15.66 -6.16
C GLN A 468 0.78 -14.57 -5.62
N TYR A 469 1.32 -13.49 -5.06
CA TYR A 469 0.53 -12.49 -4.33
C TYR A 469 -0.45 -11.71 -5.23
N LEU A 470 0.03 -11.08 -6.31
CA LEU A 470 -0.84 -10.31 -7.21
C LEU A 470 -1.79 -11.21 -8.02
N PRO A 471 -1.36 -12.36 -8.57
CA PRO A 471 -2.28 -13.25 -9.29
C PRO A 471 -3.39 -13.85 -8.42
N ASN A 472 -3.12 -14.18 -7.14
CA ASN A 472 -4.16 -14.57 -6.19
C ASN A 472 -5.26 -13.50 -6.09
N ASN A 473 -4.84 -12.24 -5.87
CA ASN A 473 -5.78 -11.13 -5.67
C ASN A 473 -6.54 -10.78 -6.96
N LEU A 474 -5.90 -10.91 -8.13
CA LEU A 474 -6.57 -10.74 -9.42
C LEU A 474 -7.56 -11.89 -9.72
N SER A 475 -7.21 -13.13 -9.39
CA SER A 475 -8.11 -14.30 -9.56
C SER A 475 -9.37 -14.19 -8.68
N VAL A 476 -9.24 -13.74 -7.43
CA VAL A 476 -10.40 -13.52 -6.53
C VAL A 476 -11.39 -12.51 -7.13
N VAL A 477 -10.93 -11.35 -7.61
CA VAL A 477 -11.85 -10.35 -8.19
C VAL A 477 -12.41 -10.77 -9.56
N LEU A 478 -11.64 -11.52 -10.36
CA LEU A 478 -12.16 -12.14 -11.59
C LEU A 478 -13.29 -13.12 -11.27
N LYS A 479 -13.14 -13.94 -10.22
CA LYS A 479 -14.20 -14.85 -9.76
C LYS A 479 -15.45 -14.07 -9.31
N VAL A 480 -15.30 -13.01 -8.50
CA VAL A 480 -16.46 -12.19 -8.07
C VAL A 480 -17.14 -11.51 -9.26
N LEU A 481 -16.38 -11.12 -10.28
CA LEU A 481 -16.92 -10.54 -11.52
C LEU A 481 -17.69 -11.58 -12.35
N GLU A 482 -17.19 -12.82 -12.44
CA GLU A 482 -17.93 -13.94 -13.06
C GLU A 482 -19.22 -14.23 -12.29
N GLU A 483 -19.13 -14.50 -10.98
CA GLU A 483 -20.28 -14.84 -10.11
C GLU A 483 -21.36 -13.74 -10.12
N SER A 484 -20.96 -12.46 -10.17
CA SER A 484 -21.92 -11.33 -10.20
C SER A 484 -22.45 -11.02 -11.59
N PHE A 485 -21.75 -11.42 -12.67
CA PHE A 485 -22.27 -11.31 -14.04
C PHE A 485 -23.25 -12.45 -14.37
N ASP A 486 -23.05 -13.64 -13.82
CA ASP A 486 -24.00 -14.76 -13.96
C ASP A 486 -25.36 -14.45 -13.27
N GLU A 487 -25.39 -13.53 -12.30
CA GLU A 487 -26.61 -12.95 -11.70
C GLU A 487 -27.27 -11.84 -12.56
N PHE A 488 -26.66 -11.42 -13.68
CA PHE A 488 -27.20 -10.40 -14.58
C PHE A 488 -28.06 -11.04 -15.68
N SER A 489 -29.38 -10.92 -15.53
CA SER A 489 -30.35 -11.70 -16.31
C SER A 489 -30.73 -11.06 -17.66
N THR A 490 -31.43 -11.84 -18.48
CA THR A 490 -32.12 -11.33 -19.68
C THR A 490 -33.16 -10.25 -19.34
N ALA A 491 -33.75 -10.27 -18.14
CA ALA A 491 -34.68 -9.22 -17.70
C ALA A 491 -33.93 -7.91 -17.39
N ASP A 492 -32.75 -8.00 -16.74
CA ASP A 492 -31.88 -6.83 -16.51
C ASP A 492 -31.37 -6.24 -17.84
N THR A 493 -30.97 -7.12 -18.77
CA THR A 493 -30.61 -6.77 -20.16
C THR A 493 -31.72 -6.02 -20.87
N ASN A 494 -32.94 -6.55 -20.83
CA ASN A 494 -34.10 -5.94 -21.48
C ASN A 494 -34.49 -4.61 -20.83
N ALA A 495 -34.39 -4.49 -19.50
CA ALA A 495 -34.68 -3.24 -18.79
C ALA A 495 -33.75 -2.11 -19.26
N LEU A 496 -32.42 -2.33 -19.25
CA LEU A 496 -31.45 -1.32 -19.73
C LEU A 496 -31.57 -1.05 -21.24
N GLY A 497 -31.88 -2.06 -22.05
CA GLY A 497 -32.05 -1.93 -23.50
C GLY A 497 -33.35 -1.23 -23.92
N SER A 498 -34.41 -1.33 -23.12
CA SER A 498 -35.72 -0.71 -23.41
C SER A 498 -35.76 0.80 -23.16
N THR A 499 -34.86 1.33 -22.34
CA THR A 499 -34.72 2.78 -22.11
C THR A 499 -33.95 3.44 -23.26
N THR A 500 -34.62 3.63 -24.40
CA THR A 500 -34.08 4.28 -25.60
C THR A 500 -34.04 5.81 -25.48
N GLU A 501 -33.30 6.34 -24.50
CA GLU A 501 -33.04 7.77 -24.38
C GLU A 501 -31.54 8.07 -24.25
N ALA A 502 -31.13 9.22 -24.80
CA ALA A 502 -29.86 9.84 -24.46
C ALA A 502 -29.87 10.21 -22.95
N LYS A 503 -28.68 10.43 -22.36
CA LYS A 503 -28.50 10.70 -20.91
C LYS A 503 -29.65 11.52 -20.33
N SER A 504 -30.46 10.90 -19.45
CA SER A 504 -31.43 11.64 -18.66
C SER A 504 -30.69 12.69 -17.83
N ALA A 505 -31.35 13.82 -17.54
CA ALA A 505 -30.70 14.97 -16.88
C ALA A 505 -30.02 14.60 -15.55
N ASP A 506 -30.48 13.53 -14.91
CA ASP A 506 -30.07 13.05 -13.59
C ASP A 506 -28.98 11.96 -13.64
N HIS A 507 -28.50 11.54 -14.81
CA HIS A 507 -27.55 10.42 -14.97
C HIS A 507 -26.31 10.77 -15.82
N ARG A 508 -25.12 10.49 -15.30
CA ARG A 508 -23.83 10.77 -15.95
C ARG A 508 -23.48 9.73 -17.01
N ILE A 509 -23.97 8.50 -16.86
CA ILE A 509 -23.76 7.31 -17.69
C ILE A 509 -25.12 6.79 -18.15
N SER A 510 -25.30 6.56 -19.46
CA SER A 510 -26.57 6.06 -20.00
C SER A 510 -26.75 4.55 -19.76
N ASN A 511 -28.00 4.08 -19.77
CA ASN A 511 -28.29 2.65 -19.62
C ASN A 511 -27.72 1.80 -20.78
N VAL A 512 -27.59 2.39 -21.98
CA VAL A 512 -26.90 1.78 -23.13
C VAL A 512 -25.40 1.59 -22.82
N GLU A 513 -24.72 2.63 -22.34
CA GLU A 513 -23.29 2.55 -21.98
C GLU A 513 -23.05 1.53 -20.85
N LEU A 514 -23.94 1.46 -19.85
CA LEU A 514 -23.90 0.44 -18.80
C LEU A 514 -24.06 -0.97 -19.37
N LEU A 515 -25.05 -1.20 -20.24
CA LEU A 515 -25.32 -2.53 -20.80
C LEU A 515 -24.17 -3.01 -21.70
N GLU A 516 -23.62 -2.14 -22.54
CA GLU A 516 -22.43 -2.43 -23.35
C GLU A 516 -21.23 -2.76 -22.46
N SER A 517 -20.97 -1.94 -21.43
CA SER A 517 -19.86 -2.12 -20.49
C SER A 517 -19.98 -3.42 -19.70
N VAL A 518 -21.16 -3.73 -19.15
CA VAL A 518 -21.43 -4.97 -18.39
C VAL A 518 -21.24 -6.20 -19.29
N THR A 519 -21.78 -6.15 -20.50
CA THR A 519 -21.62 -7.21 -21.50
C THR A 519 -20.15 -7.44 -21.86
N ALA A 520 -19.35 -6.37 -21.95
CA ALA A 520 -17.92 -6.46 -22.22
C ALA A 520 -17.10 -6.97 -21.02
N ALA A 521 -17.48 -6.62 -19.80
CA ALA A 521 -16.85 -7.11 -18.57
C ALA A 521 -17.07 -8.62 -18.38
N GLY A 522 -18.32 -9.09 -18.45
CA GLY A 522 -18.66 -10.51 -18.32
C GLY A 522 -17.98 -11.39 -19.38
N LYS A 523 -18.00 -10.96 -20.65
CA LYS A 523 -17.29 -11.65 -21.75
C LYS A 523 -15.77 -11.76 -21.52
N ARG A 524 -15.15 -10.81 -20.81
CA ARG A 524 -13.72 -10.86 -20.48
C ARG A 524 -13.41 -11.75 -19.28
N ALA A 525 -14.21 -11.71 -18.22
CA ALA A 525 -13.82 -12.21 -16.89
C ALA A 525 -13.30 -13.66 -16.92
N GLY A 526 -14.13 -14.62 -17.34
CA GLY A 526 -13.73 -16.03 -17.43
C GLY A 526 -12.61 -16.33 -18.44
N ALA A 527 -12.48 -15.54 -19.51
CA ALA A 527 -11.36 -15.68 -20.44
C ALA A 527 -10.04 -15.19 -19.84
N GLN A 528 -10.09 -14.06 -19.12
CA GLN A 528 -8.96 -13.46 -18.43
C GLN A 528 -8.49 -14.31 -17.24
N ARG A 529 -9.41 -14.95 -16.50
CA ARG A 529 -9.05 -15.86 -15.40
C ARG A 529 -8.30 -17.09 -15.89
N ARG A 530 -8.80 -17.78 -16.93
CA ARG A 530 -8.10 -18.93 -17.54
C ARG A 530 -6.73 -18.55 -18.13
N LEU A 531 -6.61 -17.34 -18.70
CA LEU A 531 -5.34 -16.84 -19.21
C LEU A 531 -4.33 -16.57 -18.07
N LEU A 532 -4.78 -15.98 -16.97
CA LEU A 532 -3.98 -15.74 -15.77
C LEU A 532 -3.53 -17.06 -15.12
N GLU A 533 -4.44 -18.01 -14.92
CA GLU A 533 -4.15 -19.32 -14.34
C GLU A 533 -3.05 -20.06 -15.13
N ARG A 534 -3.13 -20.05 -16.47
CA ARG A 534 -2.08 -20.61 -17.34
C ARG A 534 -0.77 -19.82 -17.26
N GLU A 535 -0.81 -18.50 -17.39
CA GLU A 535 0.39 -17.63 -17.37
C GLU A 535 1.18 -17.78 -16.05
N VAL A 536 0.49 -17.91 -14.93
CA VAL A 536 1.10 -18.16 -13.62
C VAL A 536 1.72 -19.56 -13.55
N ALA A 537 1.05 -20.59 -14.07
CA ALA A 537 1.60 -21.94 -14.14
C ALA A 537 2.88 -22.00 -15.01
N ASP A 538 2.87 -21.34 -16.17
CA ASP A 538 4.02 -21.24 -17.07
C ASP A 538 5.22 -20.54 -16.38
N LEU A 539 4.97 -19.43 -15.67
CA LEU A 539 5.99 -18.68 -14.94
C LEU A 539 6.55 -19.44 -13.72
N LEU A 540 5.71 -20.19 -13.01
CA LEU A 540 6.15 -21.07 -11.91
C LEU A 540 6.98 -22.24 -12.44
N ALA A 541 6.63 -22.81 -13.60
CA ALA A 541 7.42 -23.84 -14.27
C ALA A 541 8.77 -23.32 -14.79
N GLU A 542 8.83 -22.08 -15.32
CA GLU A 542 10.10 -21.41 -15.68
C GLU A 542 11.00 -21.25 -14.44
N LYS A 543 10.43 -20.80 -13.31
CA LYS A 543 11.16 -20.65 -12.04
C LYS A 543 11.68 -22.00 -11.50
N GLU A 544 10.83 -23.02 -11.47
CA GLU A 544 11.21 -24.33 -10.93
C GLU A 544 12.31 -24.98 -11.77
N LYS A 545 12.18 -24.94 -13.10
CA LYS A 545 13.23 -25.40 -14.02
C LYS A 545 14.55 -24.66 -13.81
N ARG A 546 14.50 -23.35 -13.53
CA ARG A 546 15.69 -22.53 -13.21
C ARG A 546 16.38 -22.99 -11.92
N ILE A 547 15.62 -23.24 -10.85
CA ILE A 547 16.15 -23.78 -9.59
C ILE A 547 16.83 -25.14 -9.82
N GLN A 548 16.20 -26.02 -10.60
CA GLN A 548 16.75 -27.34 -10.94
C GLN A 548 18.05 -27.25 -11.76
N SER A 549 18.14 -26.35 -12.75
CA SER A 549 19.39 -26.12 -13.50
C SER A 549 20.52 -25.52 -12.65
N LEU A 550 20.19 -24.85 -11.54
CA LEU A 550 21.15 -24.33 -10.56
C LEU A 550 21.48 -25.34 -9.44
N GLY A 551 21.23 -26.65 -9.68
CA GLY A 551 21.55 -27.73 -8.76
C GLY A 551 20.61 -27.84 -7.55
N GLY A 552 19.43 -27.23 -7.62
CA GLY A 552 18.49 -27.14 -6.48
C GLY A 552 18.79 -26.01 -5.51
N ASP A 553 19.78 -25.14 -5.79
CA ASP A 553 20.09 -23.98 -4.97
C ASP A 553 18.98 -22.93 -5.07
N VAL A 554 18.13 -22.88 -4.05
CA VAL A 554 16.96 -22.00 -4.00
C VAL A 554 17.36 -20.52 -3.92
N GLU A 555 18.48 -20.17 -3.28
CA GLU A 555 18.88 -18.76 -3.12
C GLU A 555 19.53 -18.21 -4.40
N LYS A 556 20.33 -19.03 -5.11
CA LYS A 556 20.69 -18.75 -6.51
C LYS A 556 19.43 -18.68 -7.39
N GLY A 557 18.53 -19.65 -7.22
CA GLY A 557 17.28 -19.76 -7.95
C GLY A 557 16.30 -18.59 -7.73
N ARG A 558 16.39 -17.86 -6.60
CA ARG A 558 15.71 -16.58 -6.37
C ARG A 558 16.32 -15.40 -7.12
N GLY A 559 17.42 -15.57 -7.86
CA GLY A 559 17.99 -14.51 -8.69
C GLY A 559 18.98 -13.56 -8.00
N MET A 560 19.33 -13.80 -6.72
CA MET A 560 20.45 -13.11 -6.07
C MET A 560 21.79 -13.36 -6.78
N LEU A 561 21.90 -14.50 -7.47
CA LEU A 561 23.11 -14.96 -8.16
C LEU A 561 22.87 -15.26 -9.65
N GLY A 562 22.00 -14.45 -10.29
CA GLY A 562 22.04 -14.21 -11.73
C GLY A 562 21.15 -15.09 -12.62
N GLU A 563 20.52 -14.43 -13.59
CA GLU A 563 20.95 -14.54 -15.00
C GLU A 563 20.48 -13.26 -15.72
N PRO A 564 21.24 -12.67 -16.65
CA PRO A 564 20.71 -11.62 -17.51
C PRO A 564 19.62 -12.23 -18.40
N LYS A 565 18.35 -11.89 -18.19
CA LYS A 565 17.29 -12.31 -19.11
C LYS A 565 17.58 -11.72 -20.49
N SER A 566 17.88 -12.58 -21.45
CA SER A 566 17.82 -12.20 -22.86
C SER A 566 16.40 -11.71 -23.14
N MET A 567 16.27 -10.49 -23.68
CA MET A 567 14.96 -9.91 -23.98
C MET A 567 14.32 -10.67 -25.14
N LYS A 568 13.63 -11.77 -24.83
CA LYS A 568 12.63 -12.36 -25.71
C LYS A 568 11.68 -11.22 -26.10
N ARG A 569 11.59 -10.90 -27.39
CA ARG A 569 10.52 -10.04 -27.90
C ARG A 569 9.20 -10.66 -27.44
N GLY A 570 8.47 -9.96 -26.60
CA GLY A 570 7.12 -10.38 -26.22
C GLY A 570 6.26 -10.50 -27.48
N ALA A 571 5.27 -11.40 -27.45
CA ALA A 571 4.21 -11.34 -28.43
C ALA A 571 3.52 -9.98 -28.27
N VAL A 572 3.54 -9.15 -29.31
CA VAL A 572 2.74 -7.92 -29.35
C VAL A 572 1.28 -8.34 -29.23
N GLY A 573 0.57 -7.75 -28.27
CA GLY A 573 -0.85 -8.05 -28.07
C GLY A 573 -1.66 -7.68 -29.30
N CYS A 574 -2.69 -8.47 -29.61
CA CYS A 574 -3.69 -8.08 -30.60
C CYS A 574 -4.78 -7.18 -29.96
N ASP A 575 -4.36 -6.26 -29.08
CA ASP A 575 -5.20 -5.26 -28.42
C ASP A 575 -5.26 -3.93 -29.18
N GLY A 576 -4.45 -3.77 -30.23
CA GLY A 576 -4.63 -2.73 -31.24
C GLY A 576 -3.98 -1.38 -30.93
N VAL A 577 -3.06 -1.33 -29.96
CA VAL A 577 -2.29 -0.11 -29.64
C VAL A 577 -0.80 -0.43 -29.63
N GLY A 578 -0.11 -0.13 -30.73
CA GLY A 578 1.34 -0.32 -30.93
C GLY A 578 1.86 0.47 -32.12
#